data_AF-A0A3B9MIE6-F1
#
_entry.id   AF-A0A3B9MIE6-F1
#
_cell.length_a   1.000
_cell.length_b   1.000
_cell.length_c   1.000
_cell.angle_alpha   90.00
_cell.angle_beta   90.00
_cell.angle_gamma   90.00
#
_symmetry.space_group_name_H-M   'P 1'
#
loop_
_entity.id
_entity.type
_entity.pdbx_description
1 polymer ?
#
loop_
_entity_poly.entity_id
_entity_poly.type
_entity_poly.pdbx_seq_one_letter_code
_entity_poly.pdbx_strand_id
1 'polypeptide(L)'
;MLVTDLRNLLVAFPGQLSSGVSWKDSTDIKGCQAGVPTSTHTTRSFVVSGEASYEGHSVLVILRADTIRAQGEGGLQQHRVSVDATGTGTAVYYLDATAGRIVRLTVDQILNLGLTTLTGHFRFKQDSKQDFRIVP
;
A
#
# COMPACT_ATOMS: atom_id res chain seq x y z
N MET A 1 5.53 9.22 -3.42
CA MET A 1 5.11 8.09 -4.27
C MET A 1 6.15 6.98 -4.24
N LEU A 2 7.34 7.16 -4.81
CA LEU A 2 8.33 6.08 -4.97
C LEU A 2 8.62 5.21 -3.73
N VAL A 3 8.76 5.82 -2.55
CA VAL A 3 9.05 5.08 -1.30
C VAL A 3 7.89 4.16 -0.88
N THR A 4 6.64 4.58 -1.12
CA THR A 4 5.46 3.76 -0.86
C THR A 4 5.36 2.61 -1.87
N ASP A 5 5.73 2.89 -3.12
CA ASP A 5 5.66 1.95 -4.24
C ASP A 5 6.66 0.80 -4.05
N LEU A 6 7.91 1.11 -3.65
CA LEU A 6 8.92 0.09 -3.34
C LEU A 6 8.53 -0.80 -2.15
N ARG A 7 7.82 -0.26 -1.15
CA ARG A 7 7.35 -1.06 0.00
C ARG A 7 6.27 -2.06 -0.36
N ASN A 8 5.57 -1.87 -1.48
CA ASN A 8 4.68 -2.89 -2.01
C ASN A 8 5.47 -4.07 -2.61
N LEU A 9 6.72 -3.86 -3.03
CA LEU A 9 7.60 -4.91 -3.59
C LEU A 9 8.48 -5.59 -2.53
N LEU A 10 8.68 -4.96 -1.37
CA LEU A 10 9.54 -5.45 -0.29
C LEU A 10 8.73 -6.02 0.88
N VAL A 11 7.86 -6.99 0.59
CA VAL A 11 7.06 -7.69 1.61
C VAL A 11 7.92 -8.76 2.28
N ALA A 12 7.87 -8.82 3.62
CA ALA A 12 8.47 -9.91 4.37
C ALA A 12 7.53 -11.12 4.37
N PHE A 13 7.78 -12.06 3.46
CA PHE A 13 7.03 -13.31 3.43
C PHE A 13 7.48 -14.24 4.57
N PRO A 14 6.56 -15.00 5.19
CA PRO A 14 6.94 -16.06 6.11
C PRO A 14 7.77 -17.13 5.40
N GLY A 15 8.62 -17.84 6.15
CA GLY A 15 9.55 -18.83 5.58
C GLY A 15 8.88 -20.02 4.91
N GLN A 16 7.58 -20.23 5.14
CA GLN A 16 6.79 -21.24 4.45
C GLN A 16 5.49 -20.61 3.95
N LEU A 17 5.24 -20.76 2.65
CA LEU A 17 4.01 -20.32 2.00
C LEU A 17 3.30 -21.55 1.44
N SER A 18 2.11 -21.81 1.93
CA SER A 18 1.19 -22.82 1.41
C SER A 18 -0.23 -22.25 1.42
N SER A 19 -1.12 -22.84 0.63
CA SER A 19 -2.52 -22.37 0.55
C SER A 19 -3.16 -22.26 1.93
N GLY A 20 -3.84 -21.14 2.18
CA GLY A 20 -4.50 -20.83 3.45
C GLY A 20 -3.61 -20.20 4.52
N VAL A 21 -2.27 -20.18 4.35
CA VAL A 21 -1.38 -19.44 5.27
C VAL A 21 -1.74 -17.97 5.23
N SER A 22 -1.87 -17.36 6.41
CA SER A 22 -2.16 -15.94 6.57
C SER A 22 -1.22 -15.31 7.57
N TRP A 23 -0.93 -14.02 7.37
CA TRP A 23 -0.12 -13.23 8.27
C TRP A 23 -0.53 -11.76 8.21
N LYS A 24 -0.01 -10.98 9.15
CA LYS A 24 -0.24 -9.54 9.21
C LYS A 24 1.09 -8.82 9.37
N ASP A 25 1.16 -7.62 8.82
CA ASP A 25 2.21 -6.68 9.14
C ASP A 25 1.62 -5.29 9.40
N SER A 26 2.48 -4.38 9.84
CA SER A 26 2.17 -2.97 9.86
C SER A 26 3.40 -2.16 9.48
N THR A 27 3.17 -0.96 8.96
CA THR A 27 4.25 -0.05 8.60
C THR A 27 3.87 1.37 8.99
N ASP A 28 4.80 2.05 9.65
CA ASP A 28 4.75 3.49 9.89
C ASP A 28 5.70 4.22 8.93
N ILE A 29 5.17 5.19 8.20
CA ILE A 29 5.90 5.99 7.23
C ILE A 29 5.76 7.45 7.60
N LYS A 30 6.89 8.11 7.82
CA LYS A 30 6.96 9.58 7.86
C LYS A 30 7.33 10.08 6.48
N GLY A 31 6.61 11.08 5.99
CA GLY A 31 6.82 11.68 4.69
C GLY A 31 6.47 13.15 4.69
N CYS A 32 6.59 13.78 3.53
CA CYS A 32 6.18 15.16 3.33
C CYS A 32 5.28 15.20 2.09
N GLN A 33 4.07 15.74 2.24
CA GLN A 33 3.14 15.93 1.14
C GLN A 33 2.99 17.44 0.92
N ALA A 34 3.46 17.94 -0.23
CA ALA A 34 3.40 19.35 -0.58
C ALA A 34 3.92 20.31 0.52
N GLY A 35 4.96 19.93 1.26
CA GLY A 35 5.52 20.74 2.35
C GLY A 35 4.90 20.50 3.73
N VAL A 36 3.87 19.63 3.82
CA VAL A 36 3.25 19.22 5.08
C VAL A 36 3.87 17.89 5.55
N PRO A 37 4.58 17.87 6.68
CA PRO A 37 5.01 16.62 7.31
C PRO A 37 3.80 15.75 7.64
N THR A 38 3.86 14.48 7.24
CA THR A 38 2.79 13.51 7.42
C THR A 38 3.35 12.23 8.03
N SER A 39 2.55 11.59 8.88
CA SER A 39 2.77 10.25 9.40
C SER A 39 1.64 9.36 8.95
N THR A 40 1.97 8.23 8.34
CA THR A 40 1.01 7.23 7.86
C THR A 40 1.25 5.91 8.57
N HIS A 41 0.20 5.32 9.11
CA HIS A 41 0.20 3.96 9.63
C HIS A 41 -0.65 3.09 8.70
N THR A 42 -0.07 2.00 8.21
CA THR A 42 -0.77 1.00 7.39
C THR A 42 -0.73 -0.35 8.08
N THR A 43 -1.88 -0.96 8.29
CA THR A 43 -2.00 -2.36 8.70
C THR A 43 -2.35 -3.20 7.48
N ARG A 44 -1.62 -4.29 7.25
CA ARG A 44 -1.83 -5.18 6.10
C ARG A 44 -2.13 -6.59 6.59
N SER A 45 -3.10 -7.23 5.96
CA SER A 45 -3.43 -8.64 6.18
C SER A 45 -3.26 -9.40 4.89
N PHE A 46 -2.57 -10.52 4.94
CA PHE A 46 -2.23 -11.34 3.78
C PHE A 46 -2.80 -12.74 3.94
N VAL A 47 -3.15 -13.36 2.81
CA VAL A 47 -3.51 -14.78 2.72
C VAL A 47 -3.01 -15.37 1.41
N VAL A 48 -2.40 -16.56 1.47
CA VAL A 48 -2.09 -17.36 0.29
C VAL A 48 -3.39 -17.98 -0.21
N SER A 49 -3.88 -17.54 -1.37
CA SER A 49 -5.11 -18.07 -1.97
C SER A 49 -4.90 -19.43 -2.62
N GLY A 50 -3.67 -19.74 -3.04
CA GLY A 50 -3.32 -21.00 -3.68
C GLY A 50 -2.31 -20.83 -4.79
N GLU A 51 -2.20 -21.86 -5.63
CA GLU A 51 -1.31 -21.91 -6.78
C GLU A 51 -2.04 -21.52 -8.06
N ALA A 52 -1.31 -20.94 -9.01
CA ALA A 52 -1.80 -20.61 -10.35
C ALA A 52 -0.66 -20.73 -11.36
N SER A 53 -1.00 -20.62 -12.65
CA SER A 53 -0.02 -20.37 -13.70
C SER A 53 -0.13 -18.91 -14.17
N TYR A 54 1.01 -18.23 -14.30
CA TYR A 54 1.09 -16.88 -14.83
C TYR A 54 2.24 -16.79 -15.84
N GLU A 55 1.94 -16.50 -17.10
CA GLU A 55 2.94 -16.37 -18.19
C GLU A 55 3.91 -17.57 -18.28
N GLY A 56 3.41 -18.79 -18.01
CA GLY A 56 4.22 -20.01 -18.04
C GLY A 56 4.97 -20.33 -16.74
N HIS A 57 4.91 -19.46 -15.73
CA HIS A 57 5.45 -19.70 -14.39
C HIS A 57 4.41 -20.33 -13.48
N SER A 58 4.82 -21.29 -12.65
CA SER A 58 4.03 -21.71 -11.48
C SER A 58 4.19 -20.68 -10.38
N VAL A 59 3.09 -20.14 -9.88
CA VAL A 59 3.09 -19.03 -8.93
C VAL A 59 2.13 -19.28 -7.77
N LEU A 60 2.47 -18.73 -6.61
CA LEU A 60 1.56 -18.58 -5.50
C LEU A 60 0.83 -17.24 -5.62
N VAL A 61 -0.49 -17.27 -5.49
CA VAL A 61 -1.34 -16.09 -5.45
C VAL A 61 -1.55 -15.68 -3.99
N ILE A 62 -1.13 -14.47 -3.66
CA ILE A 62 -1.28 -13.91 -2.31
C ILE A 62 -2.17 -12.68 -2.40
N LEU A 63 -3.24 -12.69 -1.60
CA LEU A 63 -4.16 -11.57 -1.49
C LEU A 63 -3.77 -10.74 -0.27
N ARG A 64 -3.81 -9.41 -0.44
CA ARG A 64 -3.56 -8.45 0.64
C ARG A 64 -4.75 -7.52 0.80
N ALA A 65 -5.11 -7.22 2.03
CA ALA A 65 -6.05 -6.16 2.39
C ALA A 65 -5.39 -5.17 3.36
N ASP A 66 -5.57 -3.88 3.09
CA ASP A 66 -4.93 -2.78 3.81
C ASP A 66 -5.96 -1.93 4.56
N THR A 67 -5.58 -1.45 5.74
CA THR A 67 -6.23 -0.31 6.42
C THR A 67 -5.19 0.78 6.62
N ILE A 68 -5.50 1.99 6.19
CA ILE A 68 -4.58 3.13 6.15
C ILE A 68 -5.13 4.26 7.02
N ARG A 69 -4.27 4.84 7.85
CA ARG A 69 -4.53 6.09 8.55
C ARG A 69 -3.34 7.02 8.37
N ALA A 70 -3.58 8.28 8.06
CA ALA A 70 -2.52 9.28 8.02
C ALA A 70 -2.96 10.57 8.70
N GLN A 71 -1.98 11.30 9.20
CA GLN A 71 -2.16 12.62 9.80
C GLN A 71 -0.95 13.49 9.50
N GLY A 72 -1.15 14.80 9.43
CA GLY A 72 -0.07 15.77 9.24
C GLY A 72 -0.51 17.16 9.61
N GLU A 73 0.44 17.98 10.03
CA GLU A 73 0.25 19.40 10.26
C GLU A 73 1.45 20.16 9.70
N GLY A 74 1.20 21.32 9.11
CA GLY A 74 2.26 22.12 8.51
C GLY A 74 1.80 23.49 8.05
N GLY A 75 2.69 24.16 7.32
CA GLY A 75 2.41 25.42 6.66
C GLY A 75 2.39 25.25 5.15
N LEU A 76 1.35 25.76 4.50
CA LEU A 76 1.35 26.00 3.06
C LEU A 76 1.43 27.51 2.85
N GLN A 77 2.61 28.00 2.46
CA GLN A 77 2.93 29.44 2.44
C GLN A 77 2.72 30.08 3.84
N GLN A 78 1.88 31.10 3.97
CA GLN A 78 1.57 31.77 5.24
C GLN A 78 0.39 31.14 6.01
N HIS A 79 -0.16 30.01 5.56
CA HIS A 79 -1.35 29.40 6.16
C HIS A 79 -1.02 28.09 6.86
N ARG A 80 -1.49 27.93 8.10
CA ARG A 80 -1.45 26.63 8.78
C ARG A 80 -2.48 25.70 8.15
N VAL A 81 -2.06 24.47 7.90
CA VAL A 81 -2.89 23.40 7.36
C VAL A 81 -2.75 22.14 8.20
N SER A 82 -3.83 21.41 8.37
CA SER A 82 -3.80 20.04 8.88
C SER A 82 -4.46 19.09 7.89
N VAL A 83 -3.92 17.89 7.82
CA VAL A 83 -4.33 16.84 6.90
C VAL A 83 -4.63 15.60 7.71
N ASP A 84 -5.77 14.98 7.45
CA ASP A 84 -6.11 13.65 7.92
C ASP A 84 -6.46 12.76 6.73
N ALA A 85 -6.18 11.47 6.85
CA ALA A 85 -6.56 10.50 5.85
C ALA A 85 -6.97 9.18 6.47
N THR A 86 -7.98 8.56 5.88
CA THR A 86 -8.33 7.16 6.15
C THR A 86 -8.53 6.44 4.83
N GLY A 87 -8.26 5.15 4.78
CA GLY A 87 -8.52 4.41 3.56
C GLY A 87 -8.30 2.92 3.65
N THR A 88 -8.58 2.28 2.53
CA THR A 88 -8.45 0.84 2.34
C THR A 88 -7.66 0.56 1.07
N GLY A 89 -7.11 -0.64 0.99
CA GLY A 89 -6.44 -1.10 -0.21
C GLY A 89 -6.53 -2.61 -0.35
N THR A 90 -6.36 -3.08 -1.58
CA THR A 90 -6.20 -4.49 -1.89
C THR A 90 -4.98 -4.66 -2.77
N ALA A 91 -4.31 -5.80 -2.64
CA ALA A 91 -3.29 -6.18 -3.59
C ALA A 91 -3.33 -7.67 -3.92
N VAL A 92 -2.88 -8.02 -5.12
CA VAL A 92 -2.69 -9.41 -5.56
C VAL A 92 -1.24 -9.56 -5.98
N TYR A 93 -0.53 -10.45 -5.29
CA TYR A 93 0.82 -10.83 -5.64
C TYR A 93 0.79 -12.16 -6.39
N TYR A 94 1.58 -12.23 -7.44
CA TYR A 94 1.96 -13.46 -8.10
C TYR A 94 3.43 -13.69 -7.76
N LEU A 95 3.69 -14.67 -6.90
CA LEU A 95 5.03 -15.00 -6.42
C LEU A 95 5.52 -16.29 -7.08
N ASP A 96 6.65 -16.24 -7.78
CA ASP A 96 7.35 -17.45 -8.20
C ASP A 96 7.95 -18.09 -6.95
N ALA A 97 7.37 -19.21 -6.53
CA ALA A 97 7.76 -19.90 -5.30
C ALA A 97 9.13 -20.58 -5.40
N THR A 98 9.62 -20.86 -6.61
CA THR A 98 10.93 -21.48 -6.82
C THR A 98 12.04 -20.43 -6.74
N ALA A 99 11.82 -19.27 -7.37
CA ALA A 99 12.79 -18.17 -7.37
C ALA A 99 12.63 -17.19 -6.19
N GLY A 100 11.54 -17.30 -5.41
CA GLY A 100 11.27 -16.44 -4.26
C GLY A 100 11.04 -14.98 -4.62
N ARG A 101 10.53 -14.68 -5.82
CA ARG A 101 10.38 -13.32 -6.35
C ARG A 101 8.98 -13.01 -6.83
N ILE A 102 8.57 -11.76 -6.69
CA ILE A 102 7.30 -11.25 -7.22
C ILE A 102 7.44 -11.12 -8.73
N VAL A 103 6.59 -11.81 -9.49
CA VAL A 103 6.55 -11.69 -10.97
C VAL A 103 5.52 -10.66 -11.42
N ARG A 104 4.45 -10.50 -10.65
CA ARG A 104 3.44 -9.46 -10.85
C ARG A 104 2.82 -9.03 -9.53
N LEU A 105 2.49 -7.74 -9.45
CA LEU A 105 1.77 -7.14 -8.34
C LEU A 105 0.77 -6.12 -8.85
N THR A 106 -0.51 -6.32 -8.54
CA THR A 106 -1.55 -5.30 -8.75
C THR A 106 -2.00 -4.77 -7.40
N VAL A 107 -2.10 -3.44 -7.27
CA VAL A 107 -2.54 -2.76 -6.05
C VAL A 107 -3.64 -1.78 -6.42
N ASP A 108 -4.74 -1.81 -5.67
CA ASP A 108 -5.82 -0.84 -5.73
C ASP A 108 -5.98 -0.21 -4.34
N GLN A 109 -6.08 1.11 -4.26
CA GLN A 109 -6.24 1.82 -2.99
C GLN A 109 -7.24 2.97 -3.12
N ILE A 110 -8.00 3.19 -2.05
CA ILE A 110 -8.96 4.27 -1.91
C ILE A 110 -8.65 5.01 -0.61
N LEU A 111 -8.40 6.31 -0.71
CA LEU A 111 -8.17 7.20 0.43
C LEU A 111 -9.24 8.29 0.47
N ASN A 112 -9.80 8.53 1.66
CA ASN A 112 -10.57 9.70 2.00
C ASN A 112 -9.64 10.67 2.72
N LEU A 113 -9.52 11.89 2.19
CA LEU A 113 -8.60 12.93 2.65
C LEU A 113 -9.41 14.08 3.23
N GLY A 114 -9.09 14.50 4.45
CA GLY A 114 -9.53 15.74 5.05
C GLY A 114 -8.40 16.77 5.00
N LEU A 115 -8.71 17.97 4.55
CA LEU A 115 -7.80 19.13 4.58
C LEU A 115 -8.48 20.25 5.35
N THR A 116 -7.84 20.69 6.43
CA THR A 116 -8.29 21.82 7.22
C THR A 116 -7.34 22.99 7.02
N THR A 117 -7.91 24.15 6.72
CA THR A 117 -7.22 25.43 6.55
C THR A 117 -7.90 26.49 7.41
N LEU A 118 -7.30 27.69 7.51
CA LEU A 118 -7.96 28.83 8.16
C LEU A 118 -9.29 29.21 7.48
N THR A 119 -9.41 28.96 6.18
CA THR A 119 -10.59 29.35 5.38
C THR A 119 -11.68 28.29 5.32
N GLY A 120 -11.43 27.07 5.82
CA GLY A 120 -12.42 26.01 5.82
C GLY A 120 -11.85 24.60 5.78
N HIS A 121 -12.77 23.64 5.72
CA HIS A 121 -12.51 22.21 5.68
C HIS A 121 -12.94 21.63 4.34
N PHE A 122 -12.05 20.87 3.71
CA PHE A 122 -12.24 20.27 2.40
C PHE A 122 -12.09 18.75 2.50
N ARG A 123 -12.89 18.02 1.72
CA ARG A 123 -12.81 16.56 1.64
C ARG A 123 -12.54 16.14 0.21
N PHE A 124 -11.62 15.20 0.06
CA PHE A 124 -11.25 14.63 -1.22
C PHE A 124 -11.28 13.11 -1.15
N LYS A 125 -11.54 12.49 -2.30
CA LYS A 125 -11.39 11.06 -2.49
C LYS A 125 -10.29 10.83 -3.52
N GLN A 126 -9.35 9.95 -3.18
CA GLN A 126 -8.29 9.54 -4.07
C GLN A 126 -8.44 8.05 -4.33
N ASP A 127 -8.53 7.69 -5.60
CA ASP A 127 -8.48 6.32 -6.09
C ASP A 127 -7.15 6.13 -6.83
N SER A 128 -6.41 5.07 -6.51
CA SER A 128 -5.12 4.78 -7.14
C SER A 128 -4.99 3.31 -7.49
N LYS A 129 -4.40 3.05 -8.65
CA LYS A 129 -4.08 1.71 -9.14
C LYS A 129 -2.62 1.62 -9.56
N GLN A 130 -1.98 0.52 -9.22
CA GLN A 130 -0.60 0.21 -9.58
C GLN A 130 -0.52 -1.19 -10.16
N ASP A 131 0.26 -1.38 -11.22
CA ASP A 131 0.56 -2.68 -11.82
C ASP A 131 2.08 -2.74 -12.01
N PHE A 132 2.73 -3.64 -11.26
CA PHE A 132 4.15 -3.92 -11.38
C PHE A 132 4.31 -5.28 -12.03
N ARG A 133 5.23 -5.35 -12.99
CA ARG A 133 5.59 -6.59 -13.67
C ARG A 133 7.10 -6.68 -13.71
N ILE A 134 7.63 -7.88 -13.51
CA ILE A 134 9.04 -8.12 -13.76
C ILE A 134 9.28 -7.98 -15.27
N VAL A 135 10.32 -7.22 -15.65
CA VAL A 135 10.76 -7.09 -17.04
C VAL A 135 12.09 -7.87 -17.16
N PRO A 136 12.26 -8.70 -18.21
CA PRO A 136 13.51 -9.41 -18.47
C PRO A 136 14.73 -8.50 -18.62
#